data_AF-A0A8T4M7W8-F1
#
_entry.id   AF-A0A8T4M7W8-F1
#
_cell.length_a   1.000
_cell.length_b   1.000
_cell.length_c   1.000
_cell.angle_alpha   90.00
_cell.angle_beta   90.00
_cell.angle_gamma   90.00
#
_symmetry.space_group_name_H-M   'P 1'
#
loop_
_entity.id
_entity.type
_entity.pdbx_description
1 polymer ?
#
loop_
_entity_poly.entity_id
_entity_poly.type
_entity_poly.pdbx_seq_one_letter_code
_entity_poly.pdbx_strand_id
1 'polypeptide(L)'
;MKNFIFLFLMILVLAVGEVKAVSYSPSSLIFNLNMGEEGCQMITINSDSETIGVFDNWAEKKEMEWKANSFNTSSNYHSIIMNYPRIIYRNEKQAKICMRGYKPGEYHGILLLKEEQRGNSIIQMGIWLKARINGNESAFKPEKNQEAQKPASIEIKQAVKSTDVDLDKEQITGNVAANMIEDNKNNSRYYWIIGIIAVLVIGLIMFNKMKSKKIEYQLK
;
A
#
# COMPACT_ATOMS: atom_id res chain seq x y z
N MET A 1 31.80 22.68 -30.43
CA MET A 1 32.00 21.45 -29.63
C MET A 1 31.47 21.56 -28.18
N LYS A 2 31.76 22.63 -27.42
CA LYS A 2 31.25 22.80 -26.04
C LYS A 2 29.71 22.76 -25.90
N ASN A 3 28.97 23.40 -26.82
CA ASN A 3 27.50 23.41 -26.77
C ASN A 3 26.88 22.03 -27.05
N PHE A 4 27.57 21.15 -27.78
CA PHE A 4 27.10 19.80 -28.08
C PHE A 4 27.21 18.86 -26.87
N ILE A 5 28.29 19.01 -26.07
CA ILE A 5 28.48 18.23 -24.84
C ILE A 5 27.41 18.56 -23.80
N PHE A 6 27.04 19.84 -23.66
CA PHE A 6 25.97 20.24 -22.76
C PHE A 6 24.61 19.68 -23.19
N LEU A 7 24.31 19.71 -24.49
CA LEU A 7 23.08 19.13 -25.04
C LEU A 7 23.02 17.61 -24.79
N PHE A 8 24.13 16.89 -25.02
CA PHE A 8 24.20 15.45 -24.79
C PHE A 8 24.01 15.10 -23.31
N LEU A 9 24.62 15.86 -22.39
CA LEU A 9 24.44 15.67 -20.96
C LEU A 9 22.98 15.92 -20.53
N MET A 10 22.33 16.95 -21.10
CA MET A 10 20.94 17.27 -20.79
C MET A 10 19.99 16.19 -21.29
N ILE A 11 20.23 15.63 -22.49
CA ILE A 11 19.49 14.47 -23.02
C ILE A 11 19.71 13.22 -22.16
N LEU A 12 20.93 12.99 -21.67
CA LEU A 12 21.23 11.86 -20.79
C LEU A 12 20.47 11.94 -19.47
N VAL A 13 20.32 13.14 -18.90
CA VAL A 13 19.54 13.38 -17.67
C VAL A 13 18.04 13.19 -17.92
N LEU A 14 17.53 13.50 -19.11
CA LEU A 14 16.12 13.24 -19.47
C LEU A 14 15.85 11.76 -19.81
N ALA A 15 16.87 11.00 -20.20
CA ALA A 15 16.74 9.58 -20.53
C ALA A 15 16.71 8.66 -19.30
N VAL A 16 17.02 9.18 -18.11
CA VAL A 16 17.05 8.39 -16.86
C VAL A 16 15.77 8.57 -16.06
N GLY A 17 14.75 7.77 -16.39
CA GLY A 17 13.71 7.40 -15.42
C GLY A 17 12.30 7.53 -15.92
N GLU A 18 11.68 6.39 -16.21
CA GLU A 18 10.23 6.28 -16.15
C GLU A 18 9.81 6.37 -14.68
N VAL A 19 9.33 7.53 -14.26
CA VAL A 19 8.71 7.68 -12.94
C VAL A 19 7.37 6.94 -13.00
N LYS A 20 7.33 5.75 -12.43
CA LYS A 20 6.10 4.97 -12.29
C LYS A 20 5.22 5.64 -11.25
N ALA A 21 4.17 6.30 -11.70
CA ALA A 21 3.20 6.94 -10.83
C ALA A 21 2.13 5.91 -10.42
N VAL A 22 1.91 5.81 -9.13
CA VAL A 22 0.76 5.07 -8.58
C VAL A 22 -0.34 6.08 -8.32
N SER A 23 -1.57 5.74 -8.73
CA SER A 23 -2.73 6.60 -8.50
C SER A 23 -3.93 5.78 -8.05
N TYR A 24 -4.80 6.41 -7.26
CA TYR A 24 -6.04 5.81 -6.79
C TYR A 24 -7.15 6.86 -6.73
N SER A 25 -8.40 6.40 -6.86
CA SER A 25 -9.59 7.23 -6.76
C SER A 25 -10.79 6.41 -6.29
N PRO A 26 -11.66 6.96 -5.43
CA PRO A 26 -11.55 8.25 -4.75
C PRO A 26 -10.53 8.22 -3.60
N SER A 27 -10.21 9.40 -3.05
CA SER A 27 -9.39 9.54 -1.82
C SER A 27 -10.15 9.25 -0.53
N SER A 28 -11.48 9.14 -0.60
CA SER A 28 -12.35 8.84 0.54
C SER A 28 -13.59 8.07 0.13
N LEU A 29 -14.05 7.17 0.99
CA LEU A 29 -15.33 6.46 0.90
C LEU A 29 -16.21 6.84 2.08
N ILE A 30 -17.45 7.25 1.78
CA ILE A 30 -18.43 7.65 2.79
C ILE A 30 -19.63 6.73 2.71
N PHE A 31 -19.90 5.99 3.77
CA PHE A 31 -21.02 5.06 3.88
C PHE A 31 -22.06 5.63 4.85
N ASN A 32 -23.28 5.83 4.38
CA ASN A 32 -24.43 6.19 5.21
C ASN A 32 -25.39 5.00 5.17
N LEU A 33 -25.42 4.21 6.25
CA LEU A 33 -26.13 2.93 6.31
C LEU A 33 -27.12 2.93 7.46
N ASN A 34 -28.14 2.09 7.38
CA ASN A 34 -28.88 1.63 8.55
C ASN A 34 -28.18 0.42 9.18
N MET A 35 -28.49 0.10 10.44
CA MET A 35 -27.98 -1.11 11.10
C MET A 35 -28.33 -2.37 10.28
N GLY A 36 -27.31 -3.18 9.99
CA GLY A 36 -27.43 -4.40 9.19
C GLY A 36 -27.50 -4.17 7.67
N GLU A 37 -27.64 -2.93 7.21
CA GLU A 37 -27.60 -2.60 5.78
C GLU A 37 -26.19 -2.72 5.22
N GLU A 38 -26.07 -3.23 3.99
CA GLU A 38 -24.82 -3.30 3.26
C GLU A 38 -24.74 -2.21 2.21
N GLY A 39 -23.66 -1.43 2.22
CA GLY A 39 -23.34 -0.49 1.16
C GLY A 39 -22.02 -0.82 0.50
N CYS A 40 -21.93 -0.63 -0.81
CA CYS A 40 -20.72 -0.90 -1.59
C CYS A 40 -20.32 0.31 -2.44
N GLN A 41 -19.01 0.54 -2.54
CA GLN A 41 -18.43 1.57 -3.40
C GLN A 41 -17.28 1.00 -4.21
N MET A 42 -17.03 1.58 -5.38
CA MET A 42 -15.91 1.18 -6.24
C MET A 42 -14.72 2.10 -5.97
N ILE A 43 -13.53 1.50 -5.91
CA ILE A 43 -12.26 2.21 -5.99
C ILE A 43 -11.58 1.84 -7.32
N THR A 44 -10.84 2.78 -7.87
CA THR A 44 -9.98 2.59 -9.05
C THR A 44 -8.53 2.77 -8.62
N ILE A 45 -7.66 1.87 -9.07
CA ILE A 45 -6.24 1.89 -8.76
C ILE A 45 -5.48 1.70 -10.07
N ASN A 46 -4.50 2.56 -10.33
CA ASN A 46 -3.54 2.38 -11.39
C ASN A 46 -2.16 2.25 -10.76
N SER A 47 -1.58 1.06 -10.87
CA SER A 47 -0.24 0.74 -10.40
C SER A 47 0.43 -0.18 -11.40
N ASP A 48 1.75 -0.07 -11.45
CA ASP A 48 2.61 -0.96 -12.22
C ASP A 48 3.05 -2.20 -11.43
N SER A 49 2.70 -2.29 -10.14
CA SER A 49 3.03 -3.47 -9.35
C SER A 49 2.21 -4.69 -9.74
N GLU A 50 2.77 -5.87 -9.46
CA GLU A 50 2.12 -7.15 -9.77
C GLU A 50 0.91 -7.38 -8.87
N THR A 51 1.04 -7.00 -7.59
CA THR A 51 0.02 -7.10 -6.56
C THR A 51 0.01 -5.87 -5.66
N ILE A 52 -1.16 -5.58 -5.10
CA ILE A 52 -1.37 -4.55 -4.06
C ILE A 52 -2.14 -5.21 -2.92
N GLY A 53 -1.57 -5.19 -1.72
CA GLY A 53 -2.26 -5.64 -0.50
C GLY A 53 -3.25 -4.59 0.00
N VAL A 54 -4.40 -5.04 0.49
CA VAL A 54 -5.48 -4.15 0.98
C VAL A 54 -5.83 -4.50 2.43
N PHE A 55 -5.83 -3.47 3.29
CA PHE A 55 -6.06 -3.60 4.73
C PHE A 55 -6.94 -2.47 5.25
N ASP A 56 -7.70 -2.68 6.31
CA ASP A 56 -8.47 -1.65 6.98
C ASP A 56 -8.03 -1.45 8.42
N ASN A 57 -7.80 -0.19 8.81
CA ASN A 57 -7.57 0.21 10.19
C ASN A 57 -8.59 1.27 10.60
N TRP A 58 -9.04 1.22 11.84
CA TRP A 58 -10.06 2.10 12.39
C TRP A 58 -9.56 2.85 13.62
N ALA A 59 -10.08 4.05 13.82
CA ALA A 59 -9.91 4.81 15.04
C ALA A 59 -10.63 4.12 16.20
N GLU A 60 -10.01 4.04 17.37
CA GLU A 60 -10.66 3.49 18.56
C GLU A 60 -11.85 4.36 19.01
N LYS A 61 -11.76 5.68 18.81
CA LYS A 61 -12.76 6.68 19.22
C LYS A 61 -13.05 7.65 18.09
N LYS A 62 -14.28 8.18 18.08
CA LYS A 62 -14.76 9.14 17.07
C LYS A 62 -13.96 10.45 17.08
N GLU A 63 -13.58 10.92 18.26
CA GLU A 63 -12.92 12.21 18.48
C GLU A 63 -11.43 12.21 18.12
N MET A 64 -10.89 11.08 17.66
CA MET A 64 -9.49 11.01 17.23
C MET A 64 -9.23 11.89 16.01
N GLU A 65 -8.04 12.48 16.02
CA GLU A 65 -7.53 13.22 14.86
C GLU A 65 -7.37 12.28 13.67
N TRP A 66 -7.63 12.78 12.46
CA TRP A 66 -7.54 12.01 11.22
C TRP A 66 -6.08 11.77 10.82
N LYS A 67 -5.42 10.87 11.54
CA LYS A 67 -4.02 10.49 11.34
C LYS A 67 -3.89 8.98 11.20
N ALA A 68 -3.31 8.52 10.10
CA ALA A 68 -3.21 7.09 9.77
C ALA A 68 -2.50 6.27 10.87
N ASN A 69 -1.48 6.85 11.52
CA ASN A 69 -0.72 6.22 12.60
C ASN A 69 -1.50 6.09 13.93
N SER A 70 -2.63 6.78 14.07
CA SER A 70 -3.49 6.69 15.25
C SER A 70 -4.54 5.58 15.16
N PHE A 71 -4.72 4.98 13.97
CA PHE A 71 -5.73 3.96 13.73
C PHE A 71 -5.09 2.58 13.90
N ASN A 72 -5.42 1.91 14.99
CA ASN A 72 -4.84 0.63 15.39
C ASN A 72 -5.88 -0.45 15.69
N THR A 73 -7.17 -0.17 15.49
CA THR A 73 -8.27 -1.12 15.70
C THR A 73 -8.73 -1.72 14.38
N SER A 74 -9.35 -2.92 14.42
CA SER A 74 -9.95 -3.56 13.25
C SER A 74 -11.44 -3.21 13.14
N SER A 75 -12.02 -3.38 11.95
CA SER A 75 -13.47 -3.23 11.73
C SER A 75 -14.32 -4.05 12.70
N ASN A 76 -13.89 -5.28 13.01
CA ASN A 76 -14.59 -6.18 13.93
C ASN A 76 -14.73 -5.59 15.35
N TYR A 77 -13.74 -4.83 15.84
CA TYR A 77 -13.82 -4.15 17.15
C TYR A 77 -15.03 -3.20 17.22
N HIS A 78 -15.39 -2.60 16.08
CA HIS A 78 -16.50 -1.66 15.95
C HIS A 78 -17.82 -2.32 15.53
N SER A 79 -17.89 -3.65 15.49
CA SER A 79 -19.04 -4.38 14.92
C SER A 79 -19.33 -3.98 13.46
N ILE A 80 -18.27 -3.68 12.70
CA ILE A 80 -18.30 -3.42 11.27
C ILE A 80 -17.74 -4.66 10.56
N ILE A 81 -18.42 -5.10 9.50
CA ILE A 81 -17.95 -6.13 8.59
C ILE A 81 -17.56 -5.45 7.28
N MET A 82 -16.30 -5.62 6.89
CA MET A 82 -15.77 -5.15 5.62
C MET A 82 -15.57 -6.34 4.67
N ASN A 83 -15.99 -6.18 3.42
CA ASN A 83 -15.77 -7.15 2.36
C ASN A 83 -15.10 -6.45 1.16
N TYR A 84 -13.86 -6.82 0.91
CA TYR A 84 -13.02 -6.29 -0.16
C TYR A 84 -11.92 -7.31 -0.52
N PRO A 85 -11.35 -7.26 -1.74
CA PRO A 85 -10.24 -8.13 -2.11
C PRO A 85 -9.00 -7.80 -1.27
N ARG A 86 -8.41 -8.80 -0.62
CA ARG A 86 -7.17 -8.63 0.17
C ARG A 86 -5.94 -8.34 -0.70
N ILE A 87 -5.98 -8.78 -1.95
CA ILE A 87 -4.95 -8.60 -2.96
C ILE A 87 -5.65 -8.12 -4.23
N ILE A 88 -5.12 -7.09 -4.86
CA ILE A 88 -5.54 -6.59 -6.17
C ILE A 88 -4.40 -6.83 -7.14
N TYR A 89 -4.69 -7.51 -8.25
CA TYR A 89 -3.68 -7.82 -9.27
C TYR A 89 -3.52 -6.67 -10.27
N ARG A 90 -2.36 -6.60 -10.95
CA ARG A 90 -2.06 -5.54 -11.95
C ARG A 90 -3.17 -5.30 -12.98
N ASN A 91 -3.84 -6.36 -13.42
CA ASN A 91 -4.91 -6.31 -14.43
C ASN A 91 -6.26 -5.86 -13.85
N GLU A 92 -6.41 -5.81 -12.53
CA GLU A 92 -7.62 -5.42 -11.81
C GLU A 92 -7.56 -3.94 -11.43
N LYS A 93 -7.96 -3.07 -12.35
CA LYS A 93 -7.94 -1.62 -12.12
C LYS A 93 -9.02 -1.12 -11.16
N GLN A 94 -9.97 -1.97 -10.78
CA GLN A 94 -11.10 -1.60 -9.94
C GLN A 94 -11.37 -2.67 -8.88
N ALA A 95 -11.71 -2.22 -7.68
CA ALA A 95 -12.12 -3.08 -6.58
C ALA A 95 -13.42 -2.58 -5.96
N LYS A 96 -14.31 -3.51 -5.61
CA LYS A 96 -15.56 -3.23 -4.91
C LYS A 96 -15.32 -3.37 -3.41
N ILE A 97 -15.62 -2.31 -2.66
CA ILE A 97 -15.48 -2.24 -1.21
C ILE A 97 -16.88 -2.19 -0.62
N CYS A 98 -17.27 -3.26 0.07
CA CYS A 98 -18.56 -3.37 0.74
C CYS A 98 -18.39 -3.29 2.26
N MET A 99 -19.36 -2.67 2.93
CA MET A 99 -19.37 -2.50 4.37
C MET A 99 -20.78 -2.74 4.91
N ARG A 100 -20.86 -3.39 6.06
CA ARG A 100 -22.06 -3.55 6.87
C ARG A 100 -21.76 -3.26 8.32
N GLY A 101 -22.66 -2.59 9.04
CA GLY A 101 -22.44 -2.25 10.44
C GLY A 101 -23.61 -2.62 11.34
N TYR A 102 -23.32 -3.09 12.55
CA TYR A 102 -24.33 -3.61 13.49
C TYR A 102 -24.47 -2.79 14.77
N LYS A 103 -23.74 -1.68 14.88
CA LYS A 103 -23.85 -0.75 16.01
C LYS A 103 -24.03 0.67 15.45
N PRO A 104 -25.00 1.45 15.96
CA PRO A 104 -25.20 2.81 15.48
C PRO A 104 -24.04 3.71 15.95
N GLY A 105 -23.68 4.68 15.12
CA GLY A 105 -22.57 5.59 15.43
C GLY A 105 -21.90 6.17 14.19
N GLU A 106 -20.92 7.04 14.45
CA GLU A 106 -20.00 7.54 13.43
C GLU A 106 -18.61 6.93 13.67
N TYR A 107 -18.03 6.35 12.61
CA TYR A 107 -16.75 5.67 12.66
C TYR A 107 -15.81 6.22 11.59
N HIS A 108 -14.53 6.33 11.93
CA HIS A 108 -13.47 6.80 11.06
C HIS A 108 -12.42 5.70 10.89
N GLY A 109 -11.97 5.50 9.66
CA GLY A 109 -10.96 4.51 9.34
C GLY A 109 -10.17 4.88 8.10
N ILE A 110 -9.29 3.97 7.72
CA ILE A 110 -8.46 4.10 6.52
C ILE A 110 -8.34 2.73 5.88
N LEU A 111 -8.53 2.69 4.56
CA LEU A 111 -8.21 1.55 3.72
C LEU A 111 -6.80 1.76 3.18
N LEU A 112 -5.86 0.94 3.65
CA LEU A 112 -4.46 0.98 3.28
C LEU A 112 -4.23 0.12 2.04
N LEU A 113 -3.59 0.71 1.03
CA LEU A 113 -3.13 0.04 -0.17
C LEU A 113 -1.60 -0.07 -0.07
N LYS A 114 -1.09 -1.29 0.05
CA LYS A 114 0.34 -1.57 0.21
C LYS A 114 0.88 -2.19 -1.06
N GLU A 115 1.85 -1.52 -1.67
CA GLU A 115 2.50 -1.96 -2.89
C GLU A 115 3.93 -2.42 -2.60
N GLU A 116 4.25 -3.65 -3.01
CA GLU A 116 5.62 -4.18 -2.94
C GLU A 116 6.35 -3.87 -4.25
N GLN A 117 7.28 -2.93 -4.20
CA GLN A 117 8.10 -2.60 -5.37
C GLN A 117 9.39 -3.41 -5.40
N ARG A 118 9.92 -3.60 -6.61
CA ARG A 118 11.25 -4.20 -6.81
C ARG A 118 12.30 -3.32 -6.14
N GLY A 119 13.04 -3.87 -5.18
CA GLY A 119 14.15 -3.18 -4.51
C GLY A 119 13.89 -2.69 -3.08
N ASN A 120 13.06 -3.41 -2.30
CA ASN A 120 12.78 -3.17 -0.87
C ASN A 120 12.09 -1.84 -0.56
N SER A 121 11.53 -1.15 -1.55
CA SER A 121 10.70 0.03 -1.30
C SER A 121 9.24 -0.42 -1.17
N ILE A 122 8.59 0.01 -0.09
CA ILE A 122 7.16 -0.22 0.15
C ILE A 122 6.47 1.13 0.00
N ILE A 123 5.54 1.20 -0.95
CA ILE A 123 4.67 2.36 -1.11
C ILE A 123 3.36 2.03 -0.41
N GLN A 124 2.93 2.89 0.49
CA GLN A 124 1.66 2.75 1.20
C GLN A 124 0.80 3.97 0.95
N MET A 125 -0.42 3.73 0.47
CA MET A 125 -1.42 4.76 0.20
C MET A 125 -2.63 4.52 1.10
N GLY A 126 -3.44 5.56 1.29
CA GLY A 126 -4.60 5.52 2.17
C GLY A 126 -5.84 6.11 1.51
N ILE A 127 -6.94 5.37 1.56
CA ILE A 127 -8.28 5.86 1.25
C ILE A 127 -9.02 6.05 2.57
N TRP A 128 -9.45 7.27 2.82
CA TRP A 128 -10.19 7.61 4.03
C TRP A 128 -11.55 6.93 4.09
N LEU A 129 -11.90 6.31 5.21
CA LEU A 129 -13.20 5.68 5.43
C LEU A 129 -14.01 6.48 6.44
N LYS A 130 -15.26 6.79 6.09
CA LYS A 130 -16.25 7.34 7.02
C LYS A 130 -17.51 6.50 6.98
N ALA A 131 -17.94 6.02 8.13
CA ALA A 131 -19.18 5.26 8.27
C ALA A 131 -20.13 6.00 9.22
N ARG A 132 -21.39 6.17 8.79
CA ARG A 132 -22.50 6.61 9.63
C ARG A 132 -23.55 5.52 9.61
N ILE A 133 -23.76 4.90 10.76
CA ILE A 133 -24.72 3.81 10.92
C ILE A 133 -25.88 4.33 11.76
N ASN A 134 -27.06 4.40 11.15
CA ASN A 134 -28.30 4.83 11.78
C ASN A 134 -29.06 3.64 12.35
N GLY A 135 -29.75 3.83 13.48
CA GLY A 135 -30.61 2.82 14.06
C GLY A 135 -30.73 2.95 15.57
N ASN A 136 -31.76 2.30 16.13
CA ASN A 136 -31.93 2.17 17.57
C ASN A 136 -31.37 0.82 18.01
N GLU A 137 -30.46 0.81 18.99
CA GLU A 137 -29.88 -0.44 19.53
C GLU A 137 -30.96 -1.44 19.99
N SER A 138 -32.12 -0.94 20.44
CA SER A 138 -33.25 -1.76 20.89
C SER A 138 -33.97 -2.53 19.79
N ALA A 139 -33.82 -2.13 18.52
CA ALA A 139 -34.53 -2.74 17.40
C ALA A 139 -33.79 -3.95 16.80
N PHE A 140 -32.47 -4.06 17.05
CA PHE A 140 -31.68 -5.16 16.53
C PHE A 140 -31.76 -6.36 17.47
N LYS A 141 -32.82 -7.15 17.33
CA LYS A 141 -32.75 -8.55 17.76
C LYS A 141 -31.97 -9.28 16.67
N PRO A 142 -30.73 -9.75 16.92
CA PRO A 142 -30.07 -10.62 15.96
C PRO A 142 -31.04 -11.75 15.68
N GLU A 143 -31.45 -11.86 14.42
CA GLU A 143 -32.25 -12.99 13.95
C GLU A 143 -31.41 -14.20 14.32
N LYS A 144 -31.78 -14.85 15.43
CA LYS A 144 -31.18 -16.10 15.88
C LYS A 144 -31.55 -17.07 14.79
N ASN A 145 -30.69 -17.12 13.78
CA ASN A 145 -30.86 -17.97 12.63
C ASN A 145 -31.05 -19.36 13.20
N GLN A 146 -32.25 -19.87 12.98
CA GLN A 146 -32.74 -21.10 13.53
C GLN A 146 -31.73 -22.19 13.17
N GLU A 147 -31.20 -22.80 14.22
CA GLU A 147 -31.02 -24.24 14.32
C GLU A 147 -30.42 -24.89 13.08
N ALA A 148 -29.11 -25.10 13.16
CA ALA A 148 -28.35 -26.07 12.39
C ALA A 148 -29.25 -27.23 11.94
N GLN A 149 -29.60 -27.23 10.65
CA GLN A 149 -30.11 -28.41 9.99
C GLN A 149 -29.07 -29.50 10.20
N LYS A 150 -29.36 -30.36 11.18
CA LYS A 150 -28.59 -31.55 11.53
C LYS A 150 -28.21 -32.24 10.22
N PRO A 151 -26.91 -32.36 9.88
CA PRO A 151 -26.52 -33.03 8.65
C PRO A 151 -27.08 -34.45 8.72
N ALA A 152 -27.90 -34.81 7.72
CA ALA A 152 -28.27 -36.18 7.49
C ALA A 152 -26.97 -36.99 7.36
N SER A 153 -26.80 -37.97 8.24
CA SER A 153 -25.67 -38.88 8.27
C SER A 153 -25.61 -39.65 6.95
N ILE A 154 -24.76 -39.20 6.03
CA ILE A 154 -24.34 -40.01 4.89
C ILE A 154 -23.22 -40.92 5.41
N GLU A 155 -23.54 -42.19 5.56
CA GLU A 155 -22.62 -43.27 5.90
C GLU A 155 -21.68 -43.52 4.70
N ILE A 156 -20.57 -42.78 4.62
CA ILE A 156 -19.52 -43.05 3.63
C ILE A 156 -18.63 -44.16 4.19
N LYS A 157 -18.90 -45.41 3.79
CA LYS A 157 -17.94 -46.51 3.90
C LYS A 157 -16.85 -46.31 2.85
N GLN A 158 -15.71 -45.74 3.23
CA GLN A 158 -14.48 -45.89 2.45
C GLN A 158 -13.27 -46.14 3.36
N ALA A 159 -12.68 -47.32 3.15
CA ALA A 159 -11.38 -47.71 3.64
C ALA A 159 -10.31 -46.84 2.95
N VAL A 160 -9.63 -45.99 3.72
CA VAL A 160 -8.43 -45.29 3.27
C VAL A 160 -7.33 -45.52 4.30
N LYS A 161 -6.27 -46.13 3.78
CA LYS A 161 -5.03 -46.53 4.43
C LYS A 161 -4.29 -45.28 4.92
N SER A 162 -4.07 -45.20 6.23
CA SER A 162 -3.29 -44.17 6.88
C SER A 162 -1.86 -44.16 6.35
N THR A 163 -1.43 -43.02 5.81
CA THR A 163 -0.02 -42.69 5.63
C THR A 163 0.26 -41.55 6.58
N ASP A 164 0.93 -41.86 7.69
CA ASP A 164 1.39 -40.89 8.67
C ASP A 164 2.47 -40.02 8.01
N VAL A 165 2.15 -38.74 7.81
CA VAL A 165 3.14 -37.70 7.53
C VAL A 165 3.12 -36.77 8.73
N ASP A 166 4.13 -36.96 9.56
CA ASP A 166 4.50 -36.11 10.69
C ASP A 166 4.86 -34.73 10.13
N LEU A 167 4.09 -33.72 10.52
CA LEU A 167 4.31 -32.33 10.12
C LEU A 167 4.35 -31.48 11.39
N ASP A 168 5.58 -31.15 11.76
CA ASP A 168 5.95 -30.33 12.89
C ASP A 168 5.12 -29.04 12.95
N LYS A 169 4.48 -28.84 14.11
CA LYS A 169 3.80 -27.60 14.48
C LYS A 169 4.84 -26.52 14.75
N GLU A 170 5.11 -25.69 13.76
CA GLU A 170 5.80 -24.42 13.98
C GLU A 170 4.77 -23.36 14.40
N GLN A 171 4.85 -22.95 15.67
CA GLN A 171 4.09 -21.83 16.23
C GLN A 171 4.53 -20.51 15.55
N ILE A 172 3.70 -19.98 14.65
CA ILE A 172 3.83 -18.60 14.19
C ILE A 172 2.87 -17.72 15.01
N THR A 173 3.29 -17.38 16.22
CA THR A 173 2.82 -16.18 16.93
C THR A 173 3.74 -15.02 16.56
N GLY A 174 3.41 -14.31 15.49
CA GLY A 174 4.17 -13.13 15.04
C GLY A 174 3.42 -11.84 15.37
N ASN A 175 3.81 -11.18 16.44
CA ASN A 175 3.43 -9.79 16.74
C ASN A 175 3.91 -8.87 15.60
N VAL A 176 3.00 -8.45 14.72
CA VAL A 176 3.27 -7.41 13.71
C VAL A 176 2.78 -6.07 14.27
N ALA A 177 3.51 -5.54 15.24
CA ALA A 177 3.35 -4.16 15.67
C ALA A 177 4.70 -3.64 16.16
N ALA A 178 5.10 -2.48 15.63
CA ALA A 178 6.31 -1.73 15.95
C ALA A 178 7.62 -2.35 15.44
N ASN A 179 7.93 -2.10 14.17
CA ASN A 179 9.28 -1.75 13.70
C ASN A 179 9.19 -1.35 12.23
N MET A 180 8.92 -0.06 11.96
CA MET A 180 9.03 0.47 10.60
C MET A 180 9.36 1.97 10.64
N ILE A 181 10.53 2.26 11.18
CA ILE A 181 11.34 3.43 10.81
C ILE A 181 12.77 2.89 10.72
N GLU A 182 13.06 2.13 9.67
CA GLU A 182 14.46 1.92 9.28
C GLU A 182 14.76 2.98 8.22
N ASP A 183 15.46 4.02 8.66
CA ASP A 183 15.85 5.14 7.84
C ASP A 183 16.55 4.64 6.57
N ASN A 184 16.02 5.12 5.45
CA ASN A 184 16.45 4.87 4.08
C ASN A 184 17.93 5.22 3.86
N LYS A 185 18.82 4.29 4.23
CA LYS A 185 20.28 4.39 4.06
C LYS A 185 20.72 4.36 2.59
N ASN A 186 19.81 4.07 1.66
CA ASN A 186 20.09 4.01 0.22
C ASN A 186 20.18 5.40 -0.44
N ASN A 187 19.73 6.47 0.21
CA ASN A 187 19.88 7.83 -0.34
C ASN A 187 21.35 8.29 -0.38
N SER A 188 22.22 7.72 0.48
CA SER A 188 23.65 8.09 0.56
C SER A 188 24.44 7.74 -0.71
N ARG A 189 24.12 6.61 -1.37
CA ARG A 189 24.83 6.20 -2.60
C ARG A 189 24.57 7.15 -3.77
N TYR A 190 23.38 7.73 -3.85
CA TYR A 190 23.02 8.67 -4.91
C TYR A 190 23.83 9.98 -4.82
N TYR A 191 24.00 10.51 -3.60
CA TYR A 191 24.84 11.70 -3.37
C TYR A 191 26.31 11.47 -3.71
N TRP A 192 26.83 10.26 -3.51
CA TRP A 192 28.22 9.93 -3.86
C TRP A 192 28.45 9.90 -5.37
N ILE A 193 27.48 9.37 -6.13
CA ILE A 193 27.52 9.36 -7.61
C ILE A 193 27.45 10.79 -8.16
N ILE A 194 26.55 11.64 -7.64
CA ILE A 194 26.47 13.05 -8.01
C ILE A 194 27.79 13.76 -7.70
N GLY A 195 28.39 13.49 -6.55
CA GLY A 195 29.69 14.04 -6.15
C GLY A 195 30.81 13.69 -7.15
N ILE A 196 30.90 12.43 -7.58
CA ILE A 196 31.90 11.99 -8.57
C ILE A 196 31.67 12.68 -9.92
N ILE A 197 30.42 12.76 -10.38
CA ILE A 197 30.09 13.42 -11.65
C ILE A 197 30.50 14.90 -11.59
N ALA A 198 30.20 15.59 -10.48
CA ALA A 198 30.59 16.99 -10.30
C ALA A 198 32.11 17.19 -10.35
N VAL A 199 32.89 16.32 -9.69
CA VAL A 199 34.36 16.37 -9.70
C VAL A 199 34.91 16.12 -11.10
N LEU A 200 34.37 15.14 -11.84
CA LEU A 200 34.78 14.85 -13.22
C LEU A 200 34.50 16.04 -14.16
N VAL A 201 33.34 16.69 -14.01
CA VAL A 201 32.97 17.88 -14.79
C VAL A 201 33.93 19.03 -14.50
N ILE A 202 34.22 19.32 -13.22
CA ILE A 202 35.18 20.37 -12.84
C ILE A 202 36.58 20.06 -13.39
N GLY A 203 37.02 18.80 -13.29
CA GLY A 203 38.30 18.35 -13.84
C GLY A 203 38.41 18.56 -15.36
N LEU A 204 37.36 18.24 -16.11
CA LEU A 204 37.27 18.47 -17.55
C LEU A 204 37.30 19.96 -17.92
N ILE A 205 36.65 20.83 -17.12
CA ILE A 205 36.69 22.29 -17.32
C ILE A 205 38.11 22.82 -17.10
N MET A 206 38.77 22.40 -16.01
CA MET A 206 40.15 22.79 -15.69
C MET A 206 41.14 22.34 -16.78
N PHE A 207 41.03 21.08 -17.23
CA PHE A 207 41.90 20.51 -18.25
C PHE A 207 41.81 21.27 -19.58
N ASN A 208 40.59 21.61 -20.02
CA ASN A 208 40.39 22.41 -21.23
C ASN A 208 40.96 23.83 -21.10
N LYS A 209 40.87 24.45 -19.91
CA LYS A 209 41.46 25.77 -19.66
C LYS A 209 42.98 25.76 -19.75
N MET A 210 43.63 24.70 -19.26
CA MET A 210 45.09 24.53 -19.37
C MET A 210 45.55 24.32 -20.82
N LYS A 211 44.82 23.51 -21.60
CA LYS A 211 45.18 23.25 -23.01
C LYS A 211 45.13 24.52 -23.86
N SER A 212 44.17 25.41 -23.60
CA SER A 212 44.04 26.71 -24.28
C SER A 212 45.26 27.61 -24.04
N LYS A 213 45.78 27.67 -22.80
CA LYS A 213 46.97 28.47 -22.49
C LYS A 213 48.23 27.96 -23.18
N LYS A 214 48.37 26.63 -23.33
CA LYS A 214 49.57 26.04 -23.94
C LYS A 214 49.71 26.37 -25.44
N ILE A 215 48.60 26.60 -26.14
CA ILE A 215 48.60 26.99 -27.56
C ILE A 215 49.08 28.44 -27.74
N GLU A 216 48.74 29.32 -26.80
CA GLU A 216 49.12 30.75 -26.84
C GLU A 216 50.63 30.96 -26.65
N TYR A 217 51.31 30.06 -25.92
CA TYR A 217 52.77 30.08 -25.74
C TYR A 217 53.57 29.54 -26.93
N GLN A 218 52.95 28.85 -27.89
CA GLN A 218 53.64 28.31 -29.08
C GLN A 218 53.50 29.24 -30.30
N LEU A 219 52.70 30.30 -30.20
CA LEU A 219 52.45 31.30 -31.25
C LEU A 219 53.15 32.64 -30.97
N LYS A 220 53.95 32.72 -29.92
CA LYS A 220 54.77 33.87 -29.51
C LYS A 220 56.23 33.49 -29.58
#